data_AF-A0A960LUB5-F1
#
_entry.id   AF-A0A960LUB5-F1
#
_cell.length_a   1.000
_cell.length_b   1.000
_cell.length_c   1.000
_cell.angle_alpha   90.00
_cell.angle_beta   90.00
_cell.angle_gamma   90.00
#
_symmetry.space_group_name_H-M   'P 1'
#
loop_
_entity.id
_entity.type
_entity.pdbx_description
1 polymer ?
#
loop_
_entity_poly.entity_id
_entity_poly.type
_entity_poly.pdbx_seq_one_letter_code
_entity_poly.pdbx_strand_id
1 'polypeptide(L)'
;MIPFTFEILHQSKKSRARVGRIHTPHGIIDTPNFVAVGTNGTLKALDNEMVKTIGLQLMFCNTYHLLLQPGTSVIREAGGIHKFINRNLPIITDSGGFQVFSLAYGGVADELKSKGTKKTGG
;
A
#
# COMPACT_ATOMS: atom_id res chain seq x y z
N MET A 1 16.88 17.29 4.70
CA MET A 1 15.89 16.19 4.57
C MET A 1 14.52 16.82 4.75
N ILE A 2 13.57 16.58 3.84
CA ILE A 2 12.20 17.13 3.99
C ILE A 2 11.51 16.38 5.13
N PRO A 3 11.01 17.06 6.17
CA PRO A 3 10.30 16.40 7.27
C PRO A 3 8.98 15.81 6.79
N PHE A 4 8.52 14.75 7.45
CA PHE A 4 7.17 14.24 7.22
C PHE A 4 6.15 15.24 7.79
N THR A 5 5.32 15.85 6.94
CA THR A 5 4.33 16.83 7.37
C THR A 5 3.02 16.66 6.61
N PHE A 6 1.92 17.06 7.25
CA PHE A 6 0.62 17.14 6.60
C PHE A 6 0.16 18.60 6.56
N GLU A 7 -0.09 19.08 5.35
CA GLU A 7 -0.57 20.43 5.05
C GLU A 7 -2.02 20.35 4.59
N ILE A 8 -2.90 21.16 5.18
CA ILE A 8 -4.28 21.28 4.72
C ILE A 8 -4.38 22.51 3.80
N LEU A 9 -4.69 22.27 2.53
CA LEU A 9 -4.86 23.31 1.51
C LEU A 9 -6.26 23.92 1.55
N HIS A 10 -7.28 23.09 1.82
CA HIS A 10 -8.66 23.54 1.90
C HIS A 10 -9.49 22.68 2.84
N GLN A 11 -10.43 23.31 3.55
CA GLN A 11 -11.40 22.64 4.41
C GLN A 11 -12.81 23.03 3.99
N SER A 12 -13.70 22.03 3.86
CA SER A 12 -15.10 22.27 3.55
C SER A 12 -15.78 23.03 4.70
N LYS A 13 -16.57 24.06 4.35
CA LYS A 13 -17.45 24.73 5.33
C LYS A 13 -18.72 23.94 5.66
N LYS A 14 -19.01 22.88 4.90
CA LYS A 14 -20.26 22.09 4.98
C LYS A 14 -20.07 20.67 5.50
N SER A 15 -18.83 20.21 5.65
CA SER A 15 -18.51 18.83 6.05
C SER A 15 -17.09 18.75 6.63
N ARG A 16 -16.66 17.55 7.05
CA ARG A 16 -15.29 17.29 7.54
C ARG A 16 -14.26 17.01 6.42
N ALA A 17 -14.62 17.26 5.17
CA ALA A 17 -13.75 17.00 4.03
C ALA A 17 -12.56 17.98 4.00
N ARG A 18 -11.38 17.46 3.62
CA ARG A 18 -10.13 18.20 3.55
C ARG A 18 -9.42 17.87 2.25
N VAL A 19 -8.87 18.90 1.61
CA VAL A 19 -7.87 18.78 0.55
C VAL A 19 -6.54 19.17 1.16
N GLY A 20 -5.51 18.37 0.94
CA GLY A 20 -4.22 18.56 1.60
C GLY A 20 -3.07 17.85 0.90
N ARG A 21 -1.87 18.00 1.44
CA ARG A 21 -0.65 17.35 0.96
C ARG A 21 0.09 16.70 2.10
N ILE A 22 0.52 15.46 1.90
CA ILE A 22 1.49 14.81 2.77
C ILE A 22 2.86 14.96 2.11
N HIS A 23 3.75 15.68 2.77
CA HIS A 23 5.14 15.82 2.36
C HIS A 23 5.93 14.67 2.96
N THR A 24 6.68 13.95 2.14
CA THR A 24 7.54 12.85 2.58
C THR A 24 8.96 13.03 2.00
N PRO A 25 9.97 12.36 2.56
CA PRO A 25 11.30 12.34 1.95
C PRO A 25 11.34 11.81 0.50
N HIS A 26 10.32 11.06 0.07
CA HIS A 26 10.25 10.40 -1.24
C HIS A 26 9.26 11.06 -2.21
N GLY A 27 8.65 12.19 -1.84
CA GLY A 27 7.71 12.92 -2.69
C GLY A 27 6.46 13.39 -1.95
N ILE A 28 5.60 14.10 -2.67
CA ILE A 28 4.34 14.65 -2.17
C ILE A 28 3.19 13.71 -2.54
N ILE A 29 2.22 13.57 -1.63
CA ILE A 29 0.97 12.84 -1.85
C ILE A 29 -0.18 13.83 -1.67
N ASP A 30 -0.97 14.07 -2.72
CA ASP A 30 -2.16 14.90 -2.64
C ASP A 30 -3.31 14.09 -2.04
N THR A 31 -4.05 14.69 -1.11
CA THR A 31 -5.19 14.10 -0.40
C THR A 31 -6.49 14.81 -0.78
N PRO A 32 -7.62 14.09 -0.94
CA PRO A 32 -7.77 12.64 -0.74
C PRO A 32 -7.06 11.83 -1.84
N ASN A 33 -6.41 10.73 -1.43
CA ASN A 33 -5.67 9.85 -2.33
C ASN A 33 -6.22 8.43 -2.26
N PHE A 34 -6.29 7.73 -3.40
CA PHE A 34 -6.54 6.30 -3.44
C PHE A 34 -5.22 5.54 -3.46
N VAL A 35 -5.04 4.61 -2.52
CA VAL A 35 -3.81 3.84 -2.39
C VAL A 35 -3.91 2.53 -3.16
N ALA A 36 -3.08 2.36 -4.19
CA ALA A 36 -2.99 1.08 -4.89
C ALA A 36 -2.21 0.06 -4.06
N VAL A 37 -2.75 -1.17 -3.97
CA VAL A 37 -2.17 -2.27 -3.18
C VAL A 37 -1.23 -3.11 -4.05
N GLY A 38 0.06 -3.08 -3.74
CA GLY A 38 1.05 -3.98 -4.33
C GLY A 38 1.20 -5.27 -3.50
N THR A 39 1.16 -6.43 -4.14
CA THR A 39 1.49 -7.71 -3.52
C THR A 39 2.94 -8.07 -3.87
N ASN A 40 3.76 -8.43 -2.89
CA ASN A 40 5.19 -8.75 -3.06
C ASN A 40 6.04 -7.61 -3.66
N GLY A 41 5.73 -6.34 -3.37
CA GLY A 41 6.52 -5.22 -3.90
C GLY A 41 6.30 -4.94 -5.39
N THR A 42 5.33 -5.61 -6.02
CA THR A 42 4.89 -5.35 -7.39
C THR A 42 3.38 -5.10 -7.43
N LEU A 43 2.94 -4.19 -8.29
CA LEU A 43 1.55 -4.22 -8.74
C LEU A 43 1.46 -5.38 -9.73
N LYS A 44 0.74 -6.45 -9.37
CA LYS A 44 0.53 -7.58 -10.28
C LYS A 44 -0.02 -7.03 -11.61
N ALA A 45 0.69 -7.35 -12.70
CA ALA A 45 0.40 -6.94 -14.08
C ALA A 45 0.75 -5.50 -14.51
N LEU A 46 1.44 -4.70 -13.69
CA LEU A 46 1.91 -3.36 -14.09
C LEU A 46 3.42 -3.20 -13.95
N ASP A 47 4.07 -2.79 -15.03
CA ASP A 47 5.48 -2.38 -15.01
C ASP A 47 5.65 -1.04 -14.27
N ASN A 48 6.81 -0.84 -13.64
CA ASN A 48 7.15 0.34 -12.86
C ASN A 48 7.05 1.64 -13.69
N GLU A 49 7.37 1.59 -14.98
CA GLU A 49 7.21 2.73 -15.89
C GLU A 49 5.73 3.08 -16.11
N MET A 50 4.85 2.08 -16.16
CA MET A 50 3.42 2.30 -16.26
C MET A 50 2.85 2.89 -14.96
N VAL A 51 3.35 2.44 -13.81
CA VAL A 51 2.97 2.99 -12.49
C VAL A 51 3.33 4.48 -12.37
N LYS A 52 4.49 4.89 -12.91
CA LYS A 52 4.87 6.31 -12.98
C LYS A 52 3.94 7.10 -13.90
N THR A 53 3.60 6.53 -15.06
CA THR A 53 2.74 7.16 -16.07
C THR A 53 1.32 7.40 -15.55
N ILE A 54 0.79 6.47 -14.73
CA ILE A 54 -0.54 6.58 -14.12
C ILE A 54 -0.59 7.65 -13.00
N GLY A 55 0.56 8.18 -12.58
CA GLY A 55 0.62 9.19 -11.52
C GLY A 55 0.40 8.60 -10.12
N LEU A 56 0.77 7.34 -9.90
CA LEU A 56 0.61 6.70 -8.59
C LEU A 56 1.59 7.27 -7.55
N GLN A 57 1.09 8.23 -6.77
CA GLN A 57 1.84 8.91 -5.72
C GLN A 57 2.20 7.99 -4.55
N LEU A 58 1.30 7.10 -4.13
CA LEU A 58 1.51 6.21 -2.98
C LEU A 58 1.24 4.75 -3.36
N MET A 59 2.16 3.87 -2.99
CA MET A 59 2.00 2.41 -3.13
C MET A 59 1.96 1.76 -1.76
N PHE A 60 1.06 0.81 -1.57
CA PHE A 60 1.07 -0.07 -0.39
C PHE A 60 1.90 -1.32 -0.67
N CYS A 61 2.83 -1.64 0.22
CA CYS A 61 3.63 -2.86 0.18
C CYS A 61 3.37 -3.69 1.43
N ASN A 62 2.94 -4.93 1.22
CA ASN A 62 2.62 -5.83 2.32
C ASN A 62 3.88 -6.41 2.99
N THR A 63 4.02 -6.19 4.29
CA THR A 63 5.22 -6.57 5.05
C THR A 63 5.32 -8.08 5.28
N TYR A 64 4.20 -8.78 5.47
CA TYR A 64 4.19 -10.24 5.67
C TYR A 64 4.84 -10.99 4.50
N HIS A 65 4.48 -10.61 3.28
CA HIS A 65 5.07 -11.23 2.10
C HIS A 65 6.56 -10.93 1.98
N LEU A 66 6.97 -9.68 2.18
CA LEU A 66 8.38 -9.28 2.13
C LEU A 66 9.23 -9.98 3.21
N LEU A 67 8.65 -10.24 4.38
CA LEU A 67 9.29 -10.99 5.47
C LEU A 67 9.51 -12.46 5.12
N LEU A 68 8.56 -13.10 4.45
CA LEU A 68 8.65 -14.52 4.10
C LEU A 68 9.48 -14.76 2.84
N GLN A 69 9.27 -13.94 1.81
CA GLN A 69 9.99 -13.99 0.53
C GLN A 69 10.06 -12.57 -0.06
N PRO A 70 11.25 -11.97 -0.16
CA PRO A 70 12.58 -12.58 -0.12
C PRO A 70 13.23 -12.68 1.27
N GLY A 71 12.63 -12.10 2.31
CA GLY A 71 13.23 -11.97 3.63
C GLY A 71 13.94 -10.63 3.86
N THR A 72 14.00 -10.19 5.12
CA THR A 72 14.52 -8.86 5.48
C THR A 72 16.03 -8.70 5.24
N SER A 73 16.81 -9.77 5.29
CA SER A 73 18.24 -9.75 4.96
C SER A 73 18.46 -9.29 3.52
N VAL A 74 17.74 -9.90 2.57
CA VAL A 74 17.81 -9.56 1.14
C VAL A 74 17.37 -8.12 0.89
N ILE A 75 16.28 -7.68 1.51
CA ILE A 75 15.82 -6.28 1.39
C ILE A 75 16.86 -5.30 1.93
N ARG A 76 17.50 -5.63 3.05
CA ARG A 76 18.55 -4.81 3.65
C ARG A 76 19.80 -4.75 2.76
N GLU A 77 20.24 -5.88 2.23
CA GLU A 77 21.38 -5.97 1.29
C GLU A 77 21.13 -5.20 0.00
N ALA A 78 19.88 -5.18 -0.48
CA ALA A 78 19.48 -4.36 -1.63
C ALA A 78 19.49 -2.84 -1.34
N GLY A 79 19.71 -2.40 -0.09
CA GLY A 79 19.68 -0.99 0.29
C GLY A 79 18.29 -0.47 0.67
N GLY A 80 17.37 -1.37 1.04
CA GLY A 80 16.01 -1.06 1.46
C GLY A 80 14.96 -1.28 0.36
N ILE A 81 13.68 -1.23 0.76
CA ILE A 81 12.55 -1.60 -0.11
C ILE A 81 12.47 -0.77 -1.39
N HIS A 82 12.76 0.54 -1.33
CA HIS A 82 12.76 1.42 -2.49
C HIS A 82 13.71 0.95 -3.59
N LYS A 83 14.93 0.55 -3.20
CA LYS A 83 15.93 0.01 -4.13
C LYS A 83 15.53 -1.38 -4.62
N PHE A 84 15.03 -2.23 -3.73
CA PHE A 84 14.60 -3.58 -4.06
C PHE A 84 13.50 -3.61 -5.15
N ILE A 85 12.50 -2.72 -5.07
CA ILE A 85 11.38 -2.69 -6.04
C ILE A 85 11.59 -1.66 -7.16
N ASN A 86 12.74 -0.98 -7.19
CA ASN A 86 13.05 0.11 -8.12
C ASN A 86 12.00 1.25 -8.12
N ARG A 87 11.58 1.70 -6.94
CA ARG A 87 10.62 2.81 -6.74
C ARG A 87 11.20 3.90 -5.87
N ASN A 88 11.25 5.13 -6.41
CA ASN A 88 11.71 6.31 -5.67
C ASN A 88 10.57 7.15 -5.06
N LEU A 89 9.32 6.78 -5.32
CA LEU A 89 8.12 7.46 -4.82
C LEU A 89 7.64 6.88 -3.48
N PRO A 90 6.77 7.57 -2.73
CA PRO A 90 6.29 7.12 -1.42
C PRO A 90 5.73 5.69 -1.42
N ILE A 91 6.03 4.98 -0.34
CA ILE A 91 5.54 3.64 0.00
C ILE A 91 4.96 3.69 1.41
N ILE A 92 3.83 3.01 1.61
CA ILE A 92 3.32 2.67 2.94
C ILE A 92 3.42 1.16 3.13
N THR A 93 3.87 0.75 4.30
CA THR A 93 3.93 -0.66 4.71
C THR A 93 2.99 -0.88 5.88
N ASP A 94 2.33 -2.03 5.94
CA ASP A 94 1.64 -2.46 7.14
C ASP A 94 2.60 -3.13 8.14
N SER A 95 2.09 -3.54 9.29
CA SER A 95 2.87 -4.28 10.28
C SER A 95 2.94 -5.79 10.00
N GLY A 96 2.12 -6.33 9.09
CA GLY A 96 1.97 -7.77 8.85
C GLY A 96 1.13 -8.50 9.91
N GLY A 97 0.80 -7.86 11.04
CA GLY A 97 0.08 -8.48 12.16
C GLY A 97 -1.32 -8.97 11.79
N PHE A 98 -2.00 -8.28 10.87
CA PHE A 98 -3.30 -8.72 10.37
C PHE A 98 -3.21 -10.09 9.68
N GLN A 99 -2.22 -10.32 8.81
CA GLN A 99 -2.07 -11.60 8.11
C GLN A 99 -1.60 -12.71 9.04
N VAL A 100 -0.68 -12.42 9.97
CA VAL A 100 -0.28 -13.39 11.00
C VAL A 100 -1.52 -13.85 11.78
N PHE A 101 -2.39 -12.92 12.16
CA PHE A 101 -3.63 -13.23 12.88
C PHE A 101 -4.65 -14.00 12.03
N SER A 102 -4.91 -13.57 10.79
CA SER A 102 -5.88 -14.22 9.89
C SER A 102 -5.47 -15.62 9.45
N LEU A 103 -4.16 -15.95 9.42
CA LEU A 103 -3.66 -17.27 9.06
C LEU A 103 -3.49 -18.20 10.27
N ALA A 104 -3.20 -17.65 11.46
CA ALA A 104 -3.11 -18.43 12.70
C ALA A 104 -4.49 -18.89 13.22
N TYR A 105 -5.53 -18.10 12.97
CA TYR A 105 -6.91 -18.42 13.36
C TYR A 105 -7.75 -18.62 12.10
N GLY A 106 -7.63 -19.80 11.49
CA GLY A 106 -8.21 -20.17 10.19
C GLY A 106 -9.71 -19.94 10.00
N GLY A 107 -10.48 -19.59 11.03
CA GLY A 107 -11.91 -19.27 10.93
C GLY A 107 -12.22 -17.97 10.17
N VAL A 108 -11.31 -17.00 10.12
CA VAL A 108 -11.52 -15.73 9.37
C VAL A 108 -11.36 -15.95 7.85
N ALA A 109 -10.55 -16.93 7.46
CA ALA A 109 -10.38 -17.30 6.05
C ALA A 109 -11.66 -17.89 5.45
N ASP A 110 -12.48 -18.56 6.27
CA ASP A 110 -13.76 -19.13 5.86
C ASP A 110 -14.86 -18.05 5.79
N GLU A 111 -14.87 -17.07 6.70
CA GLU A 111 -15.83 -15.94 6.66
C GLU A 111 -15.65 -15.04 5.43
N LEU A 112 -14.42 -14.81 4.98
CA LEU A 112 -14.13 -13.98 3.80
C LEU A 112 -14.49 -14.66 2.47
N LYS A 113 -14.45 -16.01 2.41
CA LYS A 113 -14.84 -16.78 1.22
C LYS A 113 -16.35 -17.02 1.13
N SER A 114 -17.08 -16.93 2.24
CA SER A 114 -18.48 -17.36 2.34
C SER A 114 -19.52 -16.36 1.76
N LYS A 115 -19.20 -15.08 1.56
CA LYS A 115 -20.16 -14.11 0.98
C LYS A 115 -20.14 -14.01 -0.55
N GLY A 116 -20.15 -15.18 -1.21
CA GLY A 116 -20.11 -15.29 -2.67
C GLY A 116 -20.95 -16.43 -3.24
N THR A 117 -22.03 -16.85 -2.58
CA THR A 117 -23.01 -17.75 -3.22
C THR A 117 -23.80 -16.98 -4.28
N LYS A 118 -23.28 -16.98 -5.52
CA LYS A 118 -24.10 -16.76 -6.72
C LYS A 118 -25.24 -17.79 -6.68
N LYS A 119 -26.48 -17.33 -6.49
CA LYS A 119 -27.66 -18.11 -6.87
C LYS A 119 -27.61 -18.31 -8.38
N THR A 120 -27.39 -19.55 -8.81
CA THR A 120 -27.58 -19.99 -10.20
C THR A 120 -28.66 -21.06 -10.21
N GLY A 121 -29.69 -20.83 -11.02
CA GLY A 121 -30.89 -21.68 -11.20
C GLY A 121 -32.12 -21.00 -10.59
N GLY A 122 -33.17 -20.62 -11.33
CA GLY A 122 -33.72 -21.28 -12.51
C GLY A 122 -34.87 -22.15 -12.04
#